data_AF-A0AAD5PRB1-F1
#
_entry.id   AF-A0AAD5PRB1-F1
#
_cell.length_a   1.000
_cell.length_b   1.000
_cell.length_c   1.000
_cell.angle_alpha   90.00
_cell.angle_beta   90.00
_cell.angle_gamma   90.00
#
_symmetry.space_group_name_H-M   'P 1'
#
loop_
_entity.id
_entity.type
_entity.pdbx_description
1 polymer ?
#
loop_
_entity_poly.entity_id
_entity_poly.type
_entity_poly.pdbx_seq_one_letter_code
_entity_poly.pdbx_strand_id
1 'polypeptide(L)'
;MTEQADIPFKLRVKEEFATMKSGTKPKYEVPSHLPNLATLRFVLTRCCEIRSVPRKALIRILAEFSSDDAEKRRLLELCSLQGSDDYTKLVRQPELNVLDFLNTFPSCHPPVERLLEQLPRLLARPYSLSSSPLKVTKH
;
A
#
# COMPACT_ATOMS: atom_id res chain seq x y z
N MET A 1 1.59 -6.22 27.14
CA MET A 1 0.68 -6.71 26.07
C MET A 1 1.43 -6.53 24.76
N THR A 2 1.87 -7.61 24.12
CA THR A 2 2.57 -7.52 22.84
C THR A 2 1.54 -7.13 21.79
N GLU A 3 1.66 -5.94 21.21
CA GLU A 3 0.79 -5.49 20.14
C GLU A 3 1.05 -6.39 18.92
N GLN A 4 0.00 -6.90 18.25
CA GLN A 4 0.16 -7.84 17.12
C GLN A 4 1.08 -7.28 16.01
N ALA A 5 1.14 -5.96 15.89
CA ALA A 5 1.99 -5.27 14.92
C ALA A 5 3.50 -5.39 15.17
N ASP A 6 3.92 -5.80 16.37
CA ASP A 6 5.34 -5.93 16.78
C ASP A 6 5.85 -7.37 16.73
N ILE A 7 5.02 -8.31 16.27
CA ILE A 7 5.42 -9.70 16.06
C ILE A 7 6.13 -9.80 14.70
N PRO A 8 7.39 -10.31 14.64
CA PRO A 8 8.08 -10.50 13.38
C PRO A 8 7.39 -11.56 12.51
N PHE A 9 7.27 -11.28 11.21
CA PHE A 9 6.74 -12.21 10.22
C PHE A 9 7.65 -12.31 9.00
N LYS A 10 7.44 -13.37 8.21
CA LYS A 10 8.18 -13.63 6.97
C LYS A 10 7.25 -13.60 5.77
N LEU A 11 7.52 -12.73 4.80
CA LEU A 11 6.77 -12.69 3.54
C LEU A 11 7.23 -13.79 2.60
N ARG A 12 6.28 -14.55 2.06
CA ARG A 12 6.52 -15.59 1.04
C ARG A 12 5.38 -15.58 0.04
N VAL A 13 5.71 -15.89 -1.22
CA VAL A 13 4.69 -16.23 -2.22
C VAL A 13 4.07 -17.56 -1.83
N LYS A 14 2.73 -17.66 -1.85
CA LYS A 14 2.07 -18.94 -1.56
C LYS A 14 2.47 -19.99 -2.60
N GLU A 15 2.62 -21.24 -2.16
CA GLU A 15 3.11 -22.35 -2.98
C GLU A 15 2.23 -22.61 -4.22
N GLU A 16 0.92 -22.38 -4.10
CA GLU A 16 -0.05 -22.46 -5.19
C GLU A 16 0.25 -21.49 -6.36
N PHE A 17 0.95 -20.39 -6.09
CA PHE A 17 1.39 -19.41 -7.10
C PHE A 17 2.85 -19.58 -7.50
N ALA A 18 3.58 -20.51 -6.86
CA ALA A 18 5.01 -20.72 -7.05
C ALA A 18 5.36 -21.71 -8.19
N THR A 19 4.38 -22.20 -8.95
CA THR A 19 4.62 -23.25 -9.94
C THR A 19 5.36 -22.71 -11.17
N MET A 20 6.63 -23.10 -11.33
CA MET A 20 7.43 -22.87 -12.53
C MET A 20 7.52 -24.14 -13.37
N LYS A 21 7.38 -24.00 -14.70
CA LYS A 21 8.03 -24.93 -15.65
C LYS A 21 9.50 -24.51 -15.75
N SER A 22 10.41 -25.48 -15.76
CA SER A 22 11.87 -25.28 -15.81
C SER A 22 12.27 -24.20 -16.84
N GLY A 23 12.97 -23.15 -16.38
CA GLY A 23 13.63 -22.16 -17.25
C GLY A 23 12.98 -20.77 -17.40
N THR A 24 11.84 -20.48 -16.76
CA THR A 24 11.18 -19.16 -16.86
C THR A 24 11.24 -18.39 -15.53
N LYS A 25 11.27 -17.04 -15.55
CA LYS A 25 11.18 -16.19 -14.34
C LYS A 25 9.88 -16.46 -13.56
N PRO A 26 9.87 -16.35 -12.22
CA PRO A 26 8.68 -16.60 -11.43
C PRO A 26 7.58 -15.60 -11.80
N LYS A 27 6.33 -16.10 -11.89
CA LYS A 27 5.17 -15.29 -12.29
C LYS A 27 4.76 -14.27 -11.22
N TYR A 28 5.09 -14.54 -9.95
CA TYR A 28 4.79 -13.69 -8.81
C TYR A 28 6.01 -13.63 -7.89
N GLU A 29 6.34 -12.43 -7.43
CA GLU A 29 7.46 -12.17 -6.53
C GLU A 29 7.00 -11.25 -5.40
N VAL A 30 7.61 -11.40 -4.21
CA VAL A 30 7.42 -10.45 -3.11
C VAL A 30 7.98 -9.09 -3.53
N PRO A 31 7.26 -7.98 -3.33
CA PRO A 31 7.76 -6.66 -3.68
C PRO A 31 9.14 -6.38 -3.06
N SER A 32 10.12 -6.00 -3.90
CA SER A 32 11.53 -5.83 -3.50
C SER A 32 11.79 -4.72 -2.47
N HIS A 33 10.79 -3.92 -2.14
CA HIS A 33 10.86 -2.88 -1.10
C HIS A 33 10.48 -3.39 0.28
N LEU A 34 9.92 -4.60 0.36
CA LEU A 34 9.52 -5.23 1.60
C LEU A 34 10.66 -6.13 2.11
N PRO A 35 11.05 -5.98 3.39
CA PRO A 35 12.04 -6.86 4.00
C PRO A 35 11.50 -8.29 4.16
N ASN A 36 12.41 -9.27 4.09
CA ASN A 36 12.05 -10.68 4.25
C ASN A 36 11.60 -11.01 5.68
N LEU A 37 12.22 -10.40 6.69
CA LEU A 37 11.88 -10.55 8.10
C LEU A 37 11.73 -9.16 8.73
N ALA A 38 10.52 -8.82 9.16
CA ALA A 38 10.22 -7.56 9.82
C ALA A 38 8.91 -7.65 10.61
N THR A 39 8.61 -6.60 11.37
CA THR A 39 7.31 -6.41 12.02
C THR A 39 6.38 -5.62 11.12
N LEU A 40 5.07 -5.72 11.34
CA LEU A 40 4.08 -4.96 10.55
C LEU A 40 4.27 -3.46 10.77
N ARG A 41 4.56 -3.07 12.02
CA ARG A 41 4.88 -1.68 12.35
C ARG A 41 6.06 -1.17 11.52
N PHE A 42 7.15 -1.94 11.42
CA PHE A 42 8.31 -1.53 10.63
C PHE A 42 7.95 -1.34 9.15
N VAL A 43 7.24 -2.30 8.56
CA VAL A 43 6.85 -2.28 7.14
C VAL A 43 6.00 -1.05 6.81
N LEU A 44 4.92 -0.82 7.58
CA LEU A 44 4.01 0.30 7.34
C LEU A 44 4.64 1.67 7.67
N THR A 45 5.61 1.71 8.59
CA THR A 45 6.29 2.97 8.97
C THR A 45 7.43 3.34 8.02
N ARG A 46 8.16 2.36 7.48
CA ARG A 46 9.47 2.58 6.82
C ARG A 46 9.55 2.12 5.37
N CYS A 47 8.63 1.26 4.92
CA CYS A 47 8.73 0.62 3.61
C CYS A 47 7.62 1.04 2.65
N CYS A 48 6.42 1.30 3.16
CA CYS A 48 5.22 1.57 2.34
C CYS A 48 4.80 3.04 2.40
N GLU A 49 4.41 3.59 1.24
CA GLU A 49 3.75 4.91 1.16
C GLU A 49 2.24 4.72 1.35
N ILE A 50 1.77 5.02 2.56
CA ILE A 50 0.36 4.87 2.95
C ILE A 50 -0.48 6.11 2.67
N ARG A 51 0.14 7.27 2.40
CA ARG A 51 -0.57 8.55 2.20
C ARG A 51 -0.87 8.86 0.75
N SER A 52 -0.34 8.09 -0.20
CA SER A 52 -0.62 8.30 -1.62
C SER A 52 -2.07 7.92 -1.95
N VAL A 53 -2.63 8.62 -2.94
CA VAL A 53 -3.93 8.28 -3.51
C VAL A 53 -3.96 6.81 -3.97
N PRO A 54 -4.89 5.98 -3.46
CA PRO A 54 -4.94 4.56 -3.78
C PRO A 54 -5.30 4.38 -5.25
N ARG A 55 -4.52 3.55 -5.94
CA ARG A 55 -4.81 3.19 -7.35
C ARG A 55 -6.14 2.46 -7.43
N LYS A 56 -6.82 2.56 -8.59
CA LYS A 56 -8.07 1.82 -8.84
C LYS A 56 -7.95 0.30 -8.58
N ALA A 57 -6.77 -0.28 -8.79
CA ALA A 57 -6.49 -1.70 -8.47
C ALA A 57 -6.61 -2.01 -6.96
N LEU A 58 -6.10 -1.11 -6.10
CA LEU A 58 -6.26 -1.25 -4.65
C LEU A 58 -7.74 -1.11 -4.26
N ILE A 59 -8.45 -0.12 -4.80
CA ILE A 59 -9.89 0.06 -4.55
C ILE A 59 -10.69 -1.19 -4.95
N ARG A 60 -10.33 -1.81 -6.09
CA ARG A 60 -10.95 -3.05 -6.55
C ARG A 60 -10.73 -4.22 -5.59
N ILE A 61 -9.57 -4.28 -4.94
CA ILE A 61 -9.27 -5.27 -3.89
C ILE A 61 -10.08 -4.97 -2.63
N LEU A 62 -10.15 -3.71 -2.19
CA LEU A 62 -10.97 -3.31 -1.03
C LEU A 62 -12.44 -3.73 -1.20
N ALA A 63 -12.98 -3.58 -2.41
CA ALA A 63 -14.34 -4.02 -2.73
C ALA A 63 -14.57 -5.53 -2.55
N GLU A 64 -13.55 -6.37 -2.79
CA GLU A 64 -13.66 -7.83 -2.60
C GLU A 64 -13.78 -8.22 -1.13
N PHE A 65 -13.21 -7.40 -0.24
CA PHE A 65 -13.17 -7.61 1.20
C PHE A 65 -14.15 -6.73 1.98
N SER A 66 -15.15 -6.15 1.30
CA SER A 66 -16.24 -5.41 1.91
C SER A 66 -17.47 -6.31 2.02
N SER A 67 -18.00 -6.49 3.24
CA SER A 67 -19.17 -7.35 3.48
C SER A 67 -20.50 -6.65 3.26
N ASP A 68 -20.55 -5.32 3.34
CA ASP A 68 -21.74 -4.54 3.02
C ASP A 68 -21.88 -4.35 1.50
N ASP A 69 -23.05 -4.69 0.96
CA ASP A 69 -23.30 -4.66 -0.49
C ASP A 69 -23.31 -3.23 -1.06
N ALA A 70 -23.73 -2.23 -0.27
CA ALA A 70 -23.73 -0.83 -0.69
C ALA A 70 -22.32 -0.25 -0.72
N GLU A 71 -21.51 -0.52 0.31
CA GLU A 71 -20.10 -0.13 0.35
C GLU A 71 -19.32 -0.79 -0.79
N LYS A 72 -19.52 -2.11 -0.98
CA LYS A 72 -18.92 -2.86 -2.08
C LYS A 72 -19.30 -2.30 -3.45
N ARG A 73 -20.59 -2.02 -3.67
CA ARG A 73 -21.05 -1.40 -4.92
C ARG A 73 -20.36 -0.05 -5.13
N ARG A 74 -20.26 0.79 -4.10
CA ARG A 74 -19.62 2.11 -4.22
C ARG A 74 -18.14 2.01 -4.57
N LEU A 75 -17.41 1.09 -3.96
CA LEU A 75 -16.01 0.83 -4.29
C LEU A 75 -15.85 0.32 -5.73
N LEU A 76 -16.74 -0.55 -6.19
CA LEU A 76 -16.75 -1.05 -7.57
C LEU A 76 -17.02 0.07 -8.58
N GLU A 77 -17.94 0.98 -8.28
CA GLU A 77 -18.18 2.17 -9.10
C GLU A 77 -16.91 3.02 -9.23
N LEU A 78 -16.24 3.34 -8.11
CA LEU A 78 -15.03 4.16 -8.09
C LEU A 78 -13.86 3.54 -8.88
N CYS A 79 -13.75 2.21 -8.89
CA CYS A 79 -12.70 1.53 -9.65
C CYS A 79 -13.07 1.23 -11.12
N SER A 80 -14.32 1.46 -11.52
CA SER A 80 -14.81 1.19 -12.88
C SER A 80 -14.33 2.22 -13.91
N LEU A 81 -14.61 1.93 -15.19
CA LEU A 81 -14.38 2.87 -16.29
C LEU A 81 -15.40 4.01 -16.22
N GLN A 82 -16.68 3.68 -16.00
CA GLN A 82 -17.78 4.64 -15.92
C GLN A 82 -17.63 5.60 -14.74
N GLY A 83 -17.10 5.14 -13.60
CA GLY A 83 -16.85 5.96 -12.42
C GLY A 83 -15.53 6.72 -12.41
N SER A 84 -14.87 6.91 -13.57
CA SER A 84 -13.56 7.58 -13.62
C SER A 84 -13.63 9.05 -13.22
N ASP A 85 -14.73 9.73 -13.53
CA ASP A 85 -14.95 11.12 -13.13
C ASP A 85 -15.18 11.23 -11.62
N ASP A 86 -16.00 10.34 -11.06
CA ASP A 86 -16.24 10.23 -9.62
C ASP A 86 -14.94 9.94 -8.86
N TYR A 87 -14.13 9.00 -9.32
CA TYR A 87 -12.80 8.74 -8.76
C TYR A 87 -11.95 10.01 -8.77
N THR A 88 -11.95 10.76 -9.87
CA THR A 88 -11.15 11.97 -9.96
C THR A 88 -11.61 13.04 -8.97
N LYS A 89 -12.92 13.27 -8.90
CA LYS A 89 -13.52 14.32 -8.04
C LYS A 89 -13.49 13.98 -6.56
N LEU A 90 -13.78 12.73 -6.20
CA LEU A 90 -14.01 12.32 -4.83
C LEU A 90 -12.78 11.68 -4.18
N VAL A 91 -11.84 11.17 -4.97
CA VAL A 91 -10.66 10.46 -4.46
C VAL A 91 -9.38 11.24 -4.77
N ARG A 92 -9.15 11.55 -6.05
CA ARG A 92 -7.88 12.11 -6.50
C ARG A 92 -7.71 13.59 -6.14
N GLN A 93 -8.73 14.41 -6.37
CA GLN A 93 -8.71 15.84 -6.06
C GLN A 93 -8.57 16.15 -4.55
N PRO A 94 -9.31 15.48 -3.65
CA PRO A 94 -9.12 15.66 -2.21
C PRO A 94 -7.94 14.86 -1.63
N GLU A 95 -7.18 14.15 -2.48
CA GLU A 95 -6.01 13.36 -2.08
C GLU A 95 -6.29 12.31 -0.99
N LEU A 96 -7.44 11.62 -1.08
CA LEU A 96 -7.80 10.57 -0.13
C LEU A 96 -6.77 9.44 -0.14
N ASN A 97 -6.41 8.96 1.03
CA ASN A 97 -5.45 7.89 1.23
C ASN A 97 -6.13 6.58 1.67
N VAL A 98 -5.35 5.50 1.82
CA VAL A 98 -5.91 4.18 2.14
C VAL A 98 -6.63 4.14 3.50
N LEU A 99 -6.18 4.94 4.48
CA LEU A 99 -6.81 5.01 5.79
C LEU A 99 -8.18 5.68 5.70
N ASP A 100 -8.33 6.71 4.85
CA ASP A 100 -9.61 7.36 4.61
C ASP A 100 -10.64 6.38 4.05
N PHE A 101 -10.23 5.48 3.14
CA PHE A 101 -11.09 4.42 2.64
C PHE A 101 -11.51 3.46 3.75
N LEU A 102 -10.57 2.95 4.54
CA LEU A 102 -10.90 2.00 5.62
C LEU A 102 -11.81 2.62 6.69
N ASN A 103 -11.69 3.92 6.95
CA ASN A 103 -12.58 4.64 7.87
C ASN A 103 -13.96 4.93 7.25
N THR A 104 -14.03 5.17 5.93
CA THR A 104 -15.29 5.48 5.23
C THR A 104 -16.11 4.22 4.94
N PHE A 105 -15.44 3.09 4.73
CA PHE A 105 -16.04 1.79 4.42
C PHE A 105 -15.75 0.81 5.57
N PRO A 106 -16.45 0.92 6.71
CA PRO A 106 -16.17 0.12 7.90
C PRO A 106 -16.36 -1.38 7.71
N SER A 107 -17.13 -1.82 6.71
CA SER A 107 -17.27 -3.25 6.37
C SER A 107 -16.06 -3.82 5.64
N CYS A 108 -15.11 -2.97 5.22
CA CYS A 108 -13.93 -3.35 4.47
C CYS A 108 -12.84 -3.87 5.41
N HIS A 109 -12.61 -5.19 5.38
CA HIS A 109 -11.60 -5.86 6.19
C HIS A 109 -10.61 -6.64 5.32
N PRO A 110 -9.75 -5.96 4.54
CA PRO A 110 -8.79 -6.63 3.69
C PRO A 110 -7.70 -7.32 4.54
N PRO A 111 -7.28 -8.54 4.17
CA PRO A 111 -6.08 -9.15 4.74
C PRO A 111 -4.86 -8.26 4.50
N VAL A 112 -3.98 -8.19 5.48
CA VAL A 112 -2.81 -7.30 5.44
C VAL A 112 -1.90 -7.61 4.25
N GLU A 113 -1.80 -8.88 3.84
CA GLU A 113 -0.98 -9.29 2.71
C GLU A 113 -1.46 -8.65 1.41
N ARG A 114 -2.78 -8.61 1.21
CA ARG A 114 -3.40 -8.00 0.02
C ARG A 114 -3.18 -6.50 -0.04
N LEU A 115 -3.14 -5.85 1.11
CA LEU A 115 -2.82 -4.43 1.22
C LEU A 115 -1.35 -4.17 0.86
N LEU A 116 -0.43 -4.94 1.46
CA LEU A 116 1.01 -4.81 1.22
C LEU A 116 1.42 -5.07 -0.23
N GLU A 117 0.70 -5.93 -0.96
CA GLU A 117 0.91 -6.16 -2.39
C GLU A 117 0.69 -4.91 -3.26
N GLN A 118 -0.22 -4.02 -2.83
CA GLN A 118 -0.62 -2.85 -3.64
C GLN A 118 0.04 -1.55 -3.20
N LEU A 119 0.51 -1.48 -1.94
CA LEU A 119 1.13 -0.27 -1.42
C LEU A 119 2.47 -0.02 -2.13
N PRO A 120 2.71 1.22 -2.61
CA PRO A 120 3.97 1.56 -3.25
C PRO A 120 5.10 1.72 -2.22
N ARG A 121 6.35 1.65 -2.72
CA ARG A 121 7.56 1.92 -1.93
C ARG A 121 7.52 3.36 -1.38
N LEU A 122 7.85 3.52 -0.10
CA LEU A 122 8.15 4.82 0.51
C LEU A 122 9.47 5.37 -0.06
N LEU A 123 9.39 6.50 -0.77
CA LEU A 123 10.55 7.13 -1.41
C LEU A 123 11.21 8.18 -0.51
N ALA A 124 12.53 8.26 -0.58
CA ALA A 124 13.28 9.36 0.03
C ALA A 124 12.89 10.69 -0.61
N ARG A 125 12.79 11.75 0.21
CA ARG A 125 12.51 13.11 -0.26
C ARG A 125 13.85 13.84 -0.41
N PRO A 126 14.28 14.20 -1.64
CA PRO A 126 15.51 14.95 -1.84
C PRO A 126 15.32 16.39 -1.35
N TYR A 127 16.36 16.95 -0.75
CA TYR A 127 16.42 18.36 -0.34
C TYR A 127 17.68 19.01 -0.89
N SER A 128 17.59 20.28 -1.25
CA SER A 128 18.75 21.06 -1.69
C SER A 128 19.62 21.44 -0.50
N LEU A 129 20.95 21.31 -0.65
CA LEU A 129 21.90 21.83 0.32
C LEU A 129 21.89 23.37 0.25
N SER A 130 21.44 24.02 1.33
CA SER A 130 21.37 25.48 1.46
C SER A 130 22.54 26.05 2.27
N SER A 131 23.58 25.27 2.51
CA SER A 131 24.78 25.67 3.25
C SER A 131 26.05 25.36 2.46
N SER A 132 27.08 26.16 2.68
CA SER A 132 28.42 25.91 2.14
C SER A 132 29.26 25.15 3.17
N PRO A 133 29.99 24.09 2.78
CA PRO A 133 30.88 23.36 3.68
C PRO A 133 32.10 24.19 4.12
N LEU A 134 32.33 25.36 3.53
CA LEU A 134 33.48 26.23 3.81
C LEU A 134 33.28 27.17 5.00
N LYS A 135 32.16 27.10 5.72
CA LYS A 135 31.86 27.99 6.85
C LYS A 135 32.68 27.57 8.09
N VAL A 136 33.94 27.98 8.15
CA VAL A 136 34.79 27.82 9.34
C VAL A 136 34.36 28.86 10.39
N THR A 137 33.56 28.45 11.37
CA THR A 137 33.38 29.23 12.61
C THR A 137 34.66 29.15 13.41
N LYS A 138 35.53 30.16 13.29
CA LYS A 138 36.60 30.40 14.27
C LYS A 138 35.95 30.95 15.53
N HIS A 139 35.83 30.12 16.56
CA HIS A 139 35.60 30.56 17.94
C HIS A 139 36.94 30.74 18.63
#